data_AF-A0A496ZNI8-F1
#
_entry.id   AF-A0A496ZNI8-F1
#
_cell.length_a   1.000
_cell.length_b   1.000
_cell.length_c   1.000
_cell.angle_alpha   90.00
_cell.angle_beta   90.00
_cell.angle_gamma   90.00
#
_symmetry.space_group_name_H-M   'P 1'
#
loop_
_entity.id
_entity.type
_entity.pdbx_description
1 polymer ?
#
loop_
_entity_poly.entity_id
_entity_poly.type
_entity_poly.pdbx_seq_one_letter_code
_entity_poly.pdbx_strand_id
1 'polypeptide(L)'
;MNGLFITFEGIEGCGKSTQAKMLNDYLVKKGHSTLLTREPGGPPISEAIRRILLDNGFSNMDRITELFLYLASRAQHTKQWIIPA
;
A
#
# COMPACT_ATOMS: atom_id res chain seq x y z
N MET A 1 8.45 21.12 6.72
CA MET A 1 8.77 20.00 7.64
C MET A 1 8.81 18.75 6.80
N ASN A 2 9.83 17.91 6.95
CA ASN A 2 9.96 16.68 6.17
C ASN A 2 9.38 15.51 6.99
N GLY A 3 8.43 14.78 6.42
CA GLY A 3 7.97 13.51 6.98
C GLY A 3 8.98 12.38 6.76
N LEU A 4 8.73 11.21 7.35
CA LEU A 4 9.51 9.99 7.14
C LEU A 4 8.64 8.94 6.45
N PHE A 5 9.06 8.46 5.29
CA PHE A 5 8.39 7.39 4.56
C PHE A 5 9.11 6.06 4.79
N ILE A 6 8.39 5.08 5.35
CA ILE A 6 8.92 3.75 5.70
C ILE A 6 8.12 2.68 4.97
N THR A 7 8.81 1.78 4.27
CA THR A 7 8.20 0.65 3.56
C THR A 7 8.61 -0.68 4.19
N PHE A 8 7.67 -1.64 4.23
CA PHE A 8 7.93 -3.01 4.66
C PHE A 8 7.77 -3.95 3.46
N GLU A 9 8.87 -4.59 3.05
CA GLU A 9 8.94 -5.46 1.88
C GLU A 9 9.33 -6.90 2.23
N GLY A 10 9.00 -7.85 1.35
CA GLY A 10 9.29 -9.27 1.53
C GLY A 10 8.20 -10.19 0.98
N ILE A 11 8.46 -11.50 1.00
CA ILE A 11 7.56 -12.53 0.48
C ILE A 11 6.23 -12.63 1.25
N GLU A 12 5.24 -13.30 0.65
CA GLU A 12 3.98 -13.59 1.34
C GLU A 12 4.20 -14.36 2.64
N GLY A 13 3.42 -14.06 3.68
CA GLY A 13 3.54 -14.72 4.98
C GLY A 13 4.73 -14.31 5.86
N CYS A 14 5.67 -13.47 5.41
CA CYS A 14 6.86 -13.11 6.21
C CYS A 14 6.60 -12.12 7.38
N GLY A 15 5.35 -11.70 7.60
CA GLY A 15 4.97 -10.85 8.74
C GLY A 15 4.98 -9.34 8.50
N LYS A 16 5.08 -8.86 7.24
CA LYS A 16 5.07 -7.42 6.89
C LYS A 16 3.95 -6.63 7.57
N SER A 17 2.70 -7.08 7.41
CA SER A 17 1.53 -6.39 7.96
C SER A 17 1.56 -6.31 9.49
N THR A 18 2.08 -7.36 10.14
CA THR A 18 2.25 -7.41 11.59
C THR A 18 3.28 -6.38 12.04
N GLN A 19 4.46 -6.36 11.41
CA GLN A 19 5.54 -5.44 11.76
C GLN A 19 5.16 -3.97 11.47
N ALA A 20 4.49 -3.69 10.35
CA ALA A 20 4.02 -2.36 10.02
C ALA A 20 2.99 -1.84 11.06
N LYS A 21 2.06 -2.69 11.49
CA LYS A 21 1.11 -2.34 12.55
C LYS A 21 1.80 -2.11 13.90
N MET A 22 2.73 -2.98 14.28
CA MET A 22 3.49 -2.84 15.53
C MET A 22 4.29 -1.54 15.58
N LEU A 23 4.94 -1.17 14.48
CA LEU A 23 5.67 0.10 14.38
C LEU A 23 4.73 1.30 14.45
N ASN A 24 3.61 1.27 13.72
CA ASN A 24 2.60 2.31 13.79
C ASN A 24 2.10 2.53 15.22
N ASP A 25 1.69 1.46 15.90
CA ASP A 25 1.18 1.52 17.27
C ASP A 25 2.23 2.03 18.26
N TYR A 26 3.51 1.66 18.06
CA TYR A 26 4.62 2.17 18.84
C TYR A 26 4.82 3.68 18.65
N LEU A 27 4.83 4.17 17.42
CA LEU A 27 5.04 5.58 17.10
C LEU A 27 3.87 6.46 17.57
N VAL A 28 2.63 5.98 17.40
CA VAL A 28 1.44 6.66 17.93
C VAL A 28 1.51 6.78 19.45
N LYS A 29 1.93 5.73 20.17
CA LYS A 29 2.14 5.78 21.63
C LYS A 29 3.24 6.75 22.05
N LYS A 30 4.18 7.08 21.17
CA LYS A 30 5.22 8.09 21.38
C LYS A 30 4.77 9.52 21.01
N GLY A 31 3.53 9.69 20.57
CA GLY A 31 2.95 11.00 20.23
C GLY A 31 3.23 11.45 18.80
N HIS A 32 3.68 10.56 17.92
CA HIS A 32 3.86 10.89 16.50
C HIS A 32 2.56 10.73 15.72
N SER A 33 2.30 11.65 14.81
CA SER A 33 1.27 11.48 13.76
C SER A 33 1.78 10.49 12.73
N THR A 34 1.02 9.44 12.44
CA THR A 34 1.39 8.41 11.47
C THR A 34 0.24 8.09 10.54
N LEU A 35 0.58 7.71 9.29
CA LEU A 35 -0.35 7.15 8.33
C LEU A 35 0.10 5.72 7.98
N LEU A 36 -0.66 4.74 8.44
CA LEU A 36 -0.46 3.33 8.05
C LEU A 36 -1.27 3.04 6.78
N THR A 37 -0.59 2.56 5.73
CA THR A 37 -1.21 2.23 4.45
C THR A 37 -0.54 1.01 3.79
N ARG A 38 -1.04 0.54 2.64
CA ARG A 38 -0.53 -0.63 1.90
C ARG A 38 -0.71 -0.50 0.39
N GLU A 39 0.08 -1.24 -0.37
CA GLU A 39 -0.09 -1.42 -1.81
C GLU A 39 -0.27 -2.90 -2.20
N PRO A 40 -1.00 -3.20 -3.29
CA PRO A 40 -1.92 -2.29 -3.98
C PRO A 40 -3.12 -2.00 -3.07
N GLY A 41 -3.60 -0.76 -3.02
CA GLY A 41 -4.62 -0.33 -2.06
C GLY A 41 -4.43 1.10 -1.55
N GLY A 42 -5.14 1.47 -0.49
CA GLY A 42 -5.13 2.81 0.08
C GLY A 42 -6.38 3.63 -0.32
N PRO A 43 -6.27 4.68 -1.15
CA PRO A 43 -7.42 5.47 -1.58
C PRO A 43 -8.49 4.65 -2.30
N PRO A 44 -9.75 5.15 -2.40
CA PRO A 44 -10.86 4.41 -3.00
C PRO A 44 -10.59 3.82 -4.39
N ILE A 45 -9.92 4.58 -5.26
CA ILE A 45 -9.54 4.12 -6.61
C ILE A 45 -8.47 3.01 -6.53
N SER A 46 -7.46 3.16 -5.68
CA SER A 46 -6.41 2.16 -5.49
C SER A 46 -6.96 0.85 -4.90
N GLU A 47 -7.96 0.92 -4.00
CA GLU A 47 -8.70 -0.25 -3.50
C GLU A 47 -9.59 -0.90 -4.58
N ALA A 48 -10.15 -0.12 -5.51
CA ALA A 48 -10.87 -0.68 -6.66
C ALA A 48 -9.92 -1.45 -7.59
N ILE A 49 -8.74 -0.89 -7.88
CA ILE A 49 -7.71 -1.58 -8.65
C ILE A 49 -7.21 -2.84 -7.93
N ARG A 50 -7.01 -2.77 -6.61
CA ARG A 50 -6.64 -3.94 -5.78
C ARG A 50 -7.63 -5.09 -5.96
N ARG A 51 -8.94 -4.82 -6.00
CA ARG A 51 -9.95 -5.86 -6.20
C ARG A 51 -9.76 -6.58 -7.54
N ILE A 52 -9.44 -5.84 -8.61
CA ILE A 52 -9.18 -6.43 -9.93
C ILE A 52 -7.90 -7.28 -9.88
N LEU A 53 -6.82 -6.78 -9.27
CA LEU A 53 -5.53 -7.48 -9.19
C LEU A 53 -5.59 -8.78 -8.38
N LEU A 54 -6.47 -8.87 -7.37
CA LEU A 54 -6.55 -10.03 -6.47
C LEU A 54 -7.72 -10.97 -6.78
N ASP A 55 -8.47 -10.72 -7.85
CA ASP A 55 -9.57 -11.59 -8.25
C ASP A 55 -9.03 -12.78 -9.04
N ASN A 56 -9.15 -13.98 -8.46
CA ASN A 56 -8.73 -15.24 -9.08
C ASN A 56 -9.46 -15.53 -10.40
N GLY A 57 -10.62 -14.90 -10.65
CA GLY A 57 -11.35 -14.97 -11.92
C GLY A 57 -10.61 -14.29 -13.09
N PHE A 58 -9.64 -13.42 -12.82
CA PHE A 58 -8.83 -12.73 -13.82
C PHE A 58 -7.42 -13.31 -13.97
N SER A 59 -7.23 -14.59 -13.66
CA SER A 59 -5.93 -15.29 -13.74
C SER A 59 -5.27 -15.29 -15.12
N ASN A 60 -6.03 -15.02 -16.19
CA ASN A 60 -5.52 -14.90 -17.57
C ASN A 60 -5.11 -13.47 -17.94
N MET A 61 -5.02 -12.54 -16.99
CA MET A 61 -4.58 -11.16 -17.25
C MET A 61 -3.16 -11.14 -17.82
N ASP A 62 -2.95 -10.38 -18.89
CA ASP A 62 -1.62 -10.18 -19.45
C ASP A 62 -0.68 -9.50 -18.44
N ARG A 63 0.58 -9.93 -18.40
CA ARG A 63 1.59 -9.45 -17.44
C ARG A 63 1.85 -7.95 -17.51
N ILE A 64 1.73 -7.33 -18.69
CA ILE A 64 1.88 -5.88 -18.84
C ILE A 64 0.64 -5.15 -18.32
N THR A 65 -0.54 -5.70 -18.52
CA THR A 65 -1.79 -5.17 -17.95
C THR A 65 -1.72 -5.16 -16.43
N GLU A 66 -1.30 -6.28 -15.84
CA GLU A 66 -1.11 -6.41 -14.38
C GLU A 66 -0.13 -5.35 -13.86
N LEU A 67 1.05 -5.24 -14.49
CA LEU A 67 2.06 -4.23 -14.13
C LEU A 67 1.48 -2.81 -14.17
N PHE A 68 0.75 -2.45 -15.22
CA PHE A 68 0.17 -1.12 -15.35
C PHE A 68 -0.93 -0.83 -14.32
N LEU A 69 -1.72 -1.84 -13.93
CA LEU A 69 -2.67 -1.69 -12.83
C LEU A 69 -1.96 -1.45 -11.48
N TYR A 70 -0.87 -2.18 -11.20
CA TYR A 70 -0.04 -1.90 -10.03
C TYR A 70 0.49 -0.47 -10.03
N LEU A 71 1.05 -0.01 -11.16
CA LEU A 71 1.57 1.35 -11.31
C LEU A 71 0.48 2.42 -11.19
N ALA A 72 -0.71 2.18 -11.76
CA ALA A 72 -1.85 3.07 -11.64
C ALA A 72 -2.33 3.21 -10.19
N SER A 73 -2.44 2.08 -9.46
CA SER A 73 -2.79 2.06 -8.04
C SER A 73 -1.78 2.85 -7.20
N ARG A 74 -0.48 2.66 -7.45
CA ARG A 74 0.61 3.39 -6.80
C ARG A 74 0.62 4.87 -7.11
N ALA A 75 0.42 5.27 -8.36
CA ALA A 75 0.40 6.68 -8.76
C ALA A 75 -0.71 7.45 -8.03
N GLN A 76 -1.90 6.84 -7.96
CA GLN A 76 -3.03 7.39 -7.22
C GLN A 76 -2.76 7.48 -5.71
N HIS A 77 -2.26 6.40 -5.13
CA HIS A 77 -1.92 6.31 -3.71
C HIS A 77 -0.87 7.34 -3.29
N THR A 78 0.18 7.45 -4.09
CA THR A 78 1.29 8.39 -3.87
C THR A 78 0.80 9.83 -3.86
N LYS A 79 0.01 10.20 -4.88
CA LYS A 79 -0.48 11.57 -5.04
C LYS A 79 -1.48 11.98 -3.94
N GLN A 80 -2.36 11.06 -3.53
CA GLN A 80 -3.43 11.40 -2.60
C GLN A 80 -3.04 11.24 -1.14
N TRP A 81 -2.26 10.23 -0.78
CA TRP A 81 -2.02 9.87 0.61
C TRP A 81 -0.54 9.98 1.01
N ILE A 82 0.41 9.52 0.18
CA ILE A 82 1.83 9.49 0.59
C ILE A 82 2.45 10.88 0.59
N ILE A 83 2.33 11.65 -0.49
CA ILE A 83 2.93 13.00 -0.60
C ILE A 83 2.29 13.99 0.40
N PRO A 84 0.96 13.98 0.62
CA PRO A 84 0.34 14.94 1.54
C PRO A 84 0.49 14.62 3.05
N ALA A 85 0.97 13.43 3.41
CA ALA A 85 1.13 13.00 4.81
C ALA A 85 2.37 13.60 5.49
#